data_AF-I7LDC5-F1
#
_entry.id   AF-I7LDC5-F1
#
_cell.length_a   1.000
_cell.length_b   1.000
_cell.length_c   1.000
_cell.angle_alpha   90.00
_cell.angle_beta   90.00
_cell.angle_gamma   90.00
#
_symmetry.space_group_name_H-M   'P 1'
#
loop_
_entity.id
_entity.type
_entity.pdbx_description
1 polymer ?
#
loop_
_entity_poly.entity_id
_entity_poly.type
_entity_poly.pdbx_seq_one_letter_code
_entity_poly.pdbx_strand_id
1 'polypeptide(L)' 'MSKKIENIDIEVNELKEKNLPTWEVVIPNKKSIGIIEKVDGRYKATTSKSNNVLFSKSLESSINDLLSYFALHEK' A
#
# COMPACT_ATOMS: atom_id res chain seq x y z
N MET A 1 -0.40 25.85 -2.25
CA MET A 1 -0.46 25.24 -3.59
C MET A 1 -0.87 23.79 -3.45
N SER A 2 -2.15 23.48 -3.68
CA SER A 2 -2.64 22.10 -3.59
C SER A 2 -2.20 21.35 -4.85
N LYS A 3 -1.23 20.44 -4.71
CA LYS A 3 -0.90 19.50 -5.78
C LYS A 3 -2.14 18.65 -5.99
N LYS A 4 -2.75 18.74 -7.19
CA LYS A 4 -3.74 17.78 -7.65
C LYS A 4 -3.13 16.39 -7.46
N ILE A 5 -3.74 15.59 -6.61
CA ILE A 5 -3.47 14.16 -6.56
C ILE A 5 -3.88 13.67 -7.94
N GLU A 6 -2.89 13.38 -8.80
CA GLU A 6 -3.14 12.59 -10.00
C GLU A 6 -3.90 11.35 -9.54
N ASN A 7 -5.01 11.00 -10.20
CA ASN A 7 -5.71 9.77 -9.90
C ASN A 7 -4.77 8.63 -10.26
N ILE A 8 -3.98 8.18 -9.29
CA ILE A 8 -3.17 6.98 -9.42
C ILE A 8 -4.18 5.85 -9.40
N ASP A 9 -4.42 5.29 -10.58
CA ASP A 9 -5.16 4.03 -10.68
C ASP A 9 -4.36 3.00 -9.88
N ILE A 10 -5.02 2.33 -8.95
CA ILE A 10 -4.42 1.34 -8.07
C ILE A 10 -5.29 0.10 -8.04
N GLU A 11 -4.65 -1.06 -8.08
CA GLU A 11 -5.31 -2.33 -7.89
C GLU A 11 -4.91 -2.90 -6.53
N VAL A 12 -5.91 -3.38 -5.79
CA VAL A 12 -5.72 -4.02 -4.49
C VAL A 12 -6.12 -5.49 -4.65
N ASN A 13 -5.12 -6.36 -4.69
CA ASN A 13 -5.31 -7.79 -4.89
C ASN A 13 -5.25 -8.51 -3.54
N GLU A 14 -6.33 -9.18 -3.15
CA GLU A 14 -6.33 -10.02 -1.95
C GLU A 14 -5.55 -11.33 -2.20
N LEU A 15 -4.51 -11.56 -1.39
CA LEU A 15 -3.71 -12.78 -1.42
C LEU A 15 -4.35 -13.85 -0.53
N LYS A 16 -5.13 -14.74 -1.15
CA LYS A 16 -5.92 -15.77 -0.46
C LYS A 16 -5.09 -16.95 0.08
N GLU A 17 -3.83 -17.08 -0.32
CA GLU A 17 -2.93 -18.18 0.08
C GLU A 17 -2.10 -17.88 1.34
N LYS A 18 -2.46 -16.84 2.11
CA LYS A 18 -1.72 -16.42 3.31
C LYS A 18 -2.49 -16.76 4.58
N ASN A 19 -1.76 -17.14 5.64
CA ASN A 19 -2.31 -17.40 6.98
C ASN A 19 -2.95 -16.15 7.62
N LEU A 20 -2.59 -14.96 7.13
CA LEU A 20 -3.14 -13.68 7.58
C LEU A 20 -3.83 -13.00 6.39
N PRO A 21 -4.93 -12.25 6.62
CA PRO A 21 -5.53 -11.42 5.58
C PRO A 21 -4.49 -10.48 5.01
N THR A 22 -4.18 -10.66 3.72
CA THR A 22 -3.07 -9.98 3.06
C THR A 22 -3.56 -9.41 1.74
N TRP A 23 -3.20 -8.17 1.45
CA TRP A 23 -3.53 -7.48 0.22
C TRP A 23 -2.26 -6.95 -0.42
N GLU A 24 -2.09 -7.17 -1.71
CA GLU A 24 -1.06 -6.55 -2.51
C GLU A 24 -1.61 -5.27 -3.16
N VAL A 25 -0.88 -4.18 -3.05
CA VAL A 25 -1.22 -2.90 -3.70
C VAL A 25 -0.29 -2.70 -4.88
N VAL A 26 -0.85 -2.64 -6.09
CA VAL A 26 -0.10 -2.49 -7.33
C VAL A 26 -0.59 -1.27 -8.12
N ILE A 27 0.33 -0.63 -8.83
CA ILE A 27 -0.03 0.35 -9.87
C ILE A 27 -0.07 -0.41 -11.20
N PRO A 28 -1.23 -0.51 -11.86
CA PRO A 28 -1.35 -1.11 -13.18
C PRO A 28 -0.32 -0.51 -14.13
N ASN A 29 0.31 -1.36 -14.93
CA ASN A 29 1.36 -1.01 -15.90
C ASN A 29 2.67 -0.44 -15.31
N LYS A 30 2.84 -0.41 -13.98
CA LYS A 30 4.12 -0.03 -13.35
C LYS A 30 4.71 -1.16 -12.53
N LYS A 31 4.24 -1.34 -11.30
CA LYS A 31 4.80 -2.28 -10.31
C LYS A 31 3.99 -2.34 -9.03
N SER A 32 4.25 -3.38 -8.25
CA SER A 32 3.79 -3.51 -6.87
C SER A 32 4.40 -2.43 -5.98
N ILE A 33 3.55 -1.66 -5.29
CA ILE A 33 3.94 -0.59 -4.38
C ILE A 33 4.29 -1.17 -3.01
N GLY A 34 3.56 -2.20 -2.60
CA GLY A 34 3.72 -2.83 -1.30
C GLY A 34 2.63 -3.85 -0.98
N ILE A 35 2.79 -4.47 0.17
CA ILE A 35 1.90 -5.52 0.68
C ILE A 35 1.33 -5.04 2.03
N ILE A 36 0.04 -5.22 2.24
CA ILE A 36 -0.66 -4.90 3.48
C ILE A 36 -1.09 -6.21 4.14
N GLU A 37 -0.67 -6.43 5.37
CA GLU A 37 -1.03 -7.60 6.18
C GLU A 37 -1.88 -7.16 7.37
N LYS A 38 -2.95 -7.88 7.69
CA LYS A 38 -3.70 -7.65 8.93
C LYS A 38 -3.02 -8.40 10.07
N VAL A 39 -2.39 -7.65 10.96
CA VAL A 39 -1.64 -8.18 12.11
C VAL A 39 -2.17 -7.53 13.39
N ASP A 40 -2.60 -8.33 14.36
CA ASP A 40 -2.99 -7.88 15.70
C ASP A 40 -4.04 -6.74 15.69
N GLY A 41 -5.04 -6.85 14.81
CA GLY A 41 -6.10 -5.85 14.67
C GLY A 41 -5.69 -4.55 13.95
N ARG A 42 -4.46 -4.46 13.44
CA ARG A 42 -3.96 -3.34 12.63
C ARG A 42 -3.60 -3.80 11.21
N TYR A 43 -3.46 -2.84 10.31
CA TYR A 43 -3.01 -3.05 8.95
C TYR A 43 -1.54 -2.64 8.86
N LYS A 44 -0.67 -3.60 8.58
CA LYS A 44 0.77 -3.44 8.42
C LYS A 44 1.07 -3.37 6.94
N ALA A 45 1.34 -2.19 6.43
CA ALA A 45 1.81 -1.96 5.08
C ALA A 45 3.33 -2.08 5.00
N THR A 46 3.84 -2.85 4.07
CA THR A 46 5.27 -3.02 3.80
C THR A 46 5.57 -2.57 2.37
N THR A 47 6.43 -1.56 2.21
CA THR A 47 6.79 -1.01 0.90
C THR A 47 7.76 -1.94 0.15
N SER A 48 7.55 -2.13 -1.16
CA SER A 48 8.36 -3.07 -1.95
C SER A 48 9.80 -2.61 -2.22
N LYS A 49 10.06 -1.29 -2.20
CA LYS A 49 11.40 -0.73 -2.54
C LYS A 49 12.35 -0.65 -1.35
N SER A 50 11.83 -0.26 -0.19
CA SER A 50 12.66 0.08 0.98
C SER A 50 12.42 -0.86 2.17
N ASN A 51 11.53 -1.86 2.05
CA ASN A 51 11.04 -2.67 3.16
C ASN A 51 10.56 -1.84 4.37
N ASN A 52 10.18 -0.58 4.12
CA ASN A 52 9.66 0.28 5.17
C ASN A 52 8.27 -0.22 5.58
N VAL A 53 8.02 -0.23 6.89
CA VAL A 53 6.80 -0.76 7.49
C VAL A 53 5.99 0.38 8.10
N LEU A 54 4.73 0.48 7.68
CA LEU A 54 3.76 1.49 8.11
C LEU A 54 2.58 0.77 8.75
N PHE A 55 2.03 1.34 9.83
CA PHE A 55 0.88 0.76 10.52
C PHE A 55 -0.29 1.72 10.48
N SER A 56 -1.46 1.21 10.06
CA SER A 56 -2.69 2.01 10.01
C SER A 56 -3.86 1.25 10.62
N LYS A 57 -4.90 2.00 10.99
CA LYS A 57 -6.11 1.46 11.64
C LYS A 57 -7.07 0.78 10.66
N SER A 58 -6.98 1.14 9.39
CA SER A 58 -7.86 0.66 8.31
C SER A 58 -7.06 0.38 7.05
N LEU A 59 -7.57 -0.53 6.21
CA LEU A 59 -6.97 -0.87 4.92
C LEU A 59 -6.79 0.36 4.03
N GLU A 60 -7.82 1.20 3.91
CA GLU A 60 -7.79 2.44 3.12
C GLU A 60 -6.71 3.42 3.61
N SER A 61 -6.51 3.57 4.92
CA SER A 61 -5.40 4.40 5.43
C SER A 61 -4.05 3.80 5.05
N SER A 62 -3.87 2.48 5.18
CA SER A 62 -2.62 1.83 4.80
C SER A 62 -2.31 1.96 3.30
N ILE A 63 -3.33 1.88 2.44
CA ILE A 63 -3.19 2.14 1.01
C ILE A 63 -2.75 3.59 0.76
N ASN A 64 -3.40 4.56 1.39
CA ASN A 64 -3.04 5.98 1.26
C ASN A 64 -1.63 6.28 1.78
N ASP A 65 -1.22 5.66 2.88
CA ASP A 65 0.14 5.75 3.42
C ASP A 65 1.17 5.21 2.41
N LEU A 66 0.91 4.04 1.81
CA LEU A 66 1.76 3.47 0.75
C LEU A 66 1.85 4.37 -0.48
N LEU A 67 0.72 4.93 -0.93
CA LEU A 67 0.68 5.82 -2.08
C LEU A 67 1.42 7.13 -1.82
N SER A 68 1.24 7.69 -0.62
CA SER A 68 1.94 8.91 -0.20
C SER A 68 3.45 8.66 -0.15
N TYR A 69 3.86 7.53 0.41
CA TYR A 69 5.26 7.13 0.45
C TYR A 69 5.83 6.97 -0.96
N PHE A 70 5.12 6.27 -1.85
CA PHE A 70 5.51 6.11 -3.25
C PHE A 70 5.65 7.47 -3.96
N ALA A 71 4.66 8.36 -3.82
CA ALA A 71 4.68 9.68 -4.46
C ALA A 71 5.84 10.57 -3.96
N LEU A 72 6.29 10.39 -2.71
CA LEU A 72 7.39 11.15 -2.12
C LEU A 72 8.78 10.58 -2.46
N HIS A 73 8.92 9.26 -2.58
CA HIS A 73 10.22 8.58 -2.68
C HIS A 73 10.52 7.97 -4.07
N GLU A 74 9.55 7.94 -4.99
CA GLU A 74 9.73 7.37 -6.34
C GLU A 74 9.60 8.38 -7.49
N LYS A 75 9.65 9.69 -7.19
CA LYS A 75 9.70 10.72 -8.22
C LYS A 75 11.11 10.96 -8.74
#